data_AF-A0AAD1J1U3-F1
#
_entry.id   AF-A0AAD1J1U3-F1
#
_cell.length_a   1.000
_cell.length_b   1.000
_cell.length_c   1.000
_cell.angle_alpha   90.00
_cell.angle_beta   90.00
_cell.angle_gamma   90.00
#
_symmetry.space_group_name_H-M   'P 1'
#
loop_
_entity.id
_entity.type
_entity.pdbx_description
1 polymer ?
#
loop_
_entity_poly.entity_id
_entity_poly.type
_entity_poly.pdbx_seq_one_letter_code
_entity_poly.pdbx_strand_id
1 'polypeptide(L)'
;MACAAATREDVRGALHHGAGTDLRPALVGLDDDLCQCPHWGYMLSGQLRMHAREGQHVYTAGDAFYWAAGHAPEAITDCEYVDFSPTESIKTVLDHITGAGG
;
A
#
# COMPACT_ATOMS: atom_id res chain seq x y z
N MET A 1 10.35 6.65 -18.26
CA MET A 1 9.88 6.12 -16.96
C MET A 1 10.72 6.79 -15.88
N ALA A 2 10.20 7.83 -15.24
CA ALA A 2 10.90 8.50 -14.14
C ALA A 2 10.51 7.77 -12.85
N CYS A 3 11.48 7.26 -12.11
CA CYS A 3 11.26 6.82 -10.74
C CYS A 3 11.00 8.08 -9.91
N ALA A 4 9.80 8.27 -9.39
CA ALA A 4 9.56 9.39 -8.49
C ALA A 4 10.41 9.15 -7.22
N ALA A 5 11.31 10.08 -6.94
CA ALA A 5 12.21 9.96 -5.80
C ALA A 5 11.45 10.30 -4.51
N ALA A 6 11.55 9.42 -3.51
CA ALA A 6 10.99 9.69 -2.20
C ALA A 6 11.67 10.91 -1.55
N THR A 7 10.89 11.88 -1.09
CA THR A 7 11.38 13.12 -0.46
C THR A 7 11.44 13.01 1.06
N ARG A 8 11.93 14.09 1.71
CA ARG A 8 12.00 14.20 3.17
C ARG A 8 10.62 14.37 3.82
N GLU A 9 9.60 14.67 3.01
CA GLU A 9 8.22 14.91 3.42
C GLU A 9 7.33 13.69 3.21
N ASP A 10 7.88 12.52 2.89
CA ASP A 10 7.12 11.29 2.69
C ASP A 10 6.90 10.54 4.00
N VAL A 11 5.70 9.99 4.20
CA VAL A 11 5.41 9.12 5.35
C VAL A 11 6.24 7.85 5.22
N ARG A 12 6.88 7.45 6.32
CA ARG A 12 7.74 6.26 6.40
C ARG A 12 7.27 5.41 7.55
N GLY A 13 6.76 4.22 7.26
CA GLY A 13 6.25 3.29 8.27
C GLY A 13 6.76 1.88 8.06
N ALA A 14 7.00 1.16 9.15
CA ALA A 14 6.96 -0.29 9.12
C ALA A 14 5.51 -0.70 9.33
N LEU A 15 4.94 -1.46 8.40
CA LEU A 15 3.61 -2.01 8.49
C LEU A 15 3.69 -3.49 8.81
N HIS A 16 2.87 -3.91 9.76
CA HIS A 16 2.59 -5.30 10.07
C HIS A 16 1.12 -5.59 9.75
N HIS A 17 0.88 -6.69 9.06
CA HIS A 17 -0.46 -7.21 8.80
C HIS A 17 -0.53 -8.68 9.18
N GLY A 18 -1.55 -9.03 9.96
CA GLY A 18 -1.84 -10.42 10.31
C GLY A 18 -2.27 -11.22 9.09
N ALA A 19 -1.97 -12.52 9.07
CA ALA A 19 -2.39 -13.42 8.00
C ALA A 19 -3.90 -13.32 7.72
N GLY A 20 -4.27 -13.17 6.45
CA GLY A 20 -5.66 -13.01 6.00
C GLY A 20 -6.21 -11.59 6.08
N THR A 21 -5.41 -10.60 6.52
CA THR A 21 -5.82 -9.19 6.46
C THR A 21 -5.99 -8.75 5.01
N ASP A 22 -7.16 -8.21 4.68
CA ASP A 22 -7.50 -7.71 3.36
C ASP A 22 -7.96 -6.26 3.48
N LEU A 23 -7.25 -5.32 2.83
CA LEU A 23 -7.58 -3.90 2.89
C LEU A 23 -8.58 -3.45 1.83
N ARG A 24 -8.94 -4.30 0.85
CA ARG A 24 -9.91 -3.94 -0.20
C ARG A 24 -11.24 -3.41 0.36
N PRO A 25 -11.85 -4.01 1.41
CA PRO A 25 -13.11 -3.51 1.95
C PRO A 25 -13.01 -2.08 2.51
N ALA A 26 -11.85 -1.67 3.03
CA ALA A 26 -11.65 -0.34 3.59
C ALA A 26 -11.50 0.74 2.50
N LEU A 27 -11.13 0.34 1.28
CA LEU A 27 -10.88 1.24 0.16
C LEU A 27 -12.12 1.49 -0.69
N VAL A 28 -13.24 0.80 -0.42
CA VAL A 28 -14.52 0.99 -1.12
C VAL A 28 -14.94 2.46 -1.05
N GLY A 29 -15.27 3.04 -2.20
CA GLY A 29 -15.63 4.45 -2.36
C GLY A 29 -14.50 5.36 -2.81
N LEU A 30 -13.24 4.90 -2.80
CA LEU A 30 -12.16 5.54 -3.55
C LEU A 30 -12.29 5.23 -5.05
N ASP A 31 -11.47 5.90 -5.88
CA ASP A 31 -11.41 5.56 -7.30
C ASP A 31 -11.09 4.08 -7.48
N ASP A 32 -11.96 3.38 -8.21
CA ASP A 32 -11.94 1.93 -8.42
C ASP A 32 -11.95 1.04 -7.17
N ASP A 33 -12.33 1.59 -6.00
CA ASP A 33 -12.21 0.91 -4.71
C ASP A 33 -10.75 0.51 -4.36
N LEU A 34 -9.79 1.29 -4.87
CA LEU A 34 -8.35 1.05 -4.71
C LEU A 34 -7.62 2.27 -4.12
N CYS A 35 -6.49 2.00 -3.46
CA CYS A 35 -5.58 3.04 -2.98
C CYS A 35 -4.97 3.80 -4.16
N GLN A 36 -5.15 5.12 -4.16
CA GLN A 36 -4.62 6.01 -5.20
C GLN A 36 -3.27 6.64 -4.83
N CYS A 37 -2.72 6.28 -3.68
CA CYS A 37 -1.42 6.72 -3.23
C CYS A 37 -0.35 5.79 -3.83
N PRO A 38 0.73 6.29 -4.46
CA PRO A 38 1.86 5.45 -4.84
C PRO A 38 2.72 5.09 -3.64
N HIS A 39 3.23 3.85 -3.59
CA HIS A 39 4.10 3.36 -2.52
C HIS A 39 5.40 2.78 -3.08
N TRP A 40 6.49 2.98 -2.34
CA TRP A 40 7.77 2.29 -2.54
C TRP A 40 8.15 1.59 -1.26
N GLY A 41 8.89 0.50 -1.35
CA GLY A 41 9.27 -0.18 -0.12
C GLY A 41 10.03 -1.47 -0.33
N TYR A 42 10.10 -2.20 0.77
CA TYR A 42 10.82 -3.47 0.86
C TYR A 42 10.10 -4.42 1.80
N MET A 43 9.89 -5.65 1.35
CA MET A 43 9.32 -6.73 2.16
C MET A 43 10.35 -7.27 3.15
N LEU A 44 10.05 -7.16 4.44
CA LEU A 44 10.90 -7.69 5.51
C LEU A 44 10.61 -9.16 5.79
N SER A 45 9.33 -9.54 5.81
CA SER A 45 8.89 -10.91 6.08
C SER A 45 7.53 -11.21 5.44
N GLY A 46 7.20 -12.50 5.31
CA GLY A 46 5.89 -12.96 4.87
C GLY A 46 5.62 -12.80 3.37
N GLN A 47 4.33 -12.82 3.01
CA GLN A 47 3.82 -12.72 1.64
C GLN A 47 2.62 -11.78 1.56
N LEU A 48 2.67 -10.85 0.63
CA LEU A 48 1.63 -9.86 0.37
C LEU A 48 1.14 -9.99 -1.08
N ARG A 49 -0.16 -10.22 -1.27
CA ARG A 49 -0.80 -10.10 -2.58
C ARG A 49 -1.20 -8.65 -2.79
N MET A 50 -0.67 -8.04 -3.84
CA MET A 50 -1.12 -6.74 -4.30
C MET A 50 -2.16 -6.93 -5.40
N HIS A 51 -3.37 -6.43 -5.18
CA HIS A 51 -4.42 -6.35 -6.19
C HIS A 51 -4.28 -5.00 -6.89
N ALA A 52 -4.02 -5.00 -8.20
CA ALA A 52 -4.00 -3.80 -9.01
C ALA A 52 -4.96 -3.95 -10.20
N ARG A 53 -5.27 -2.85 -10.89
CA ARG A 53 -6.12 -2.87 -12.11
C ARG A 53 -5.60 -3.86 -13.17
N GLU A 54 -4.29 -4.00 -13.27
CA GLU A 54 -3.61 -4.84 -14.26
C GLU A 54 -3.55 -6.33 -13.86
N GLY A 55 -3.95 -6.66 -12.62
CA GLY A 55 -3.93 -8.01 -12.10
C GLY A 55 -3.34 -8.09 -10.70
N GLN A 56 -3.00 -9.31 -10.29
CA GLN A 56 -2.46 -9.58 -8.96
C GLN A 56 -0.97 -9.89 -9.04
N HIS A 57 -0.21 -9.37 -8.08
CA HIS A 57 1.20 -9.71 -7.90
C HIS A 57 1.45 -10.13 -6.45
N VAL A 58 2.29 -11.13 -6.23
CA VAL A 58 2.67 -11.56 -4.88
C VAL A 58 4.10 -11.14 -4.61
N TYR A 59 4.29 -10.39 -3.53
CA TYR A 59 5.58 -9.96 -3.01
C TYR A 59 5.94 -10.80 -1.79
N THR A 60 7.22 -11.10 -1.64
CA THR A 60 7.77 -11.97 -0.60
C THR A 60 8.97 -11.32 0.09
N ALA A 61 9.36 -11.84 1.25
CA ALA A 61 10.52 -11.34 1.99
C ALA A 61 11.77 -11.22 1.08
N GLY A 62 12.38 -10.03 1.06
CA GLY A 62 13.51 -9.72 0.19
C GLY A 62 13.17 -8.91 -1.06
N ASP A 63 11.89 -8.78 -1.40
CA ASP A 63 11.48 -8.01 -2.58
C ASP A 63 11.45 -6.51 -2.30
N ALA A 64 12.12 -5.73 -3.15
CA ALA A 64 11.86 -4.31 -3.30
C ALA A 64 10.67 -4.09 -4.23
N PHE A 65 9.84 -3.08 -3.95
CA PHE A 65 8.65 -2.84 -4.75
C PHE A 65 8.41 -1.36 -5.04
N TYR A 66 7.66 -1.16 -6.12
CA TYR A 66 6.90 0.05 -6.42
C TYR A 66 5.46 -0.36 -6.73
N TRP A 67 4.50 0.25 -6.04
CA TRP A 67 3.07 0.09 -6.29
C TRP A 67 2.53 1.43 -6.79
N ALA A 68 2.17 1.47 -8.07
CA ALA A 68 1.53 2.64 -8.68
C ALA A 68 0.12 2.85 -8.11
N ALA A 69 -0.42 4.06 -8.23
CA ALA A 69 -1.81 4.34 -7.85
C ALA A 69 -2.79 3.33 -8.50
N GLY A 70 -3.81 2.92 -7.74
CA GLY A 70 -4.76 1.89 -8.13
C GLY A 70 -4.35 0.49 -7.66
N HIS A 71 -4.11 0.33 -6.36
CA HIS A 71 -3.84 -0.98 -5.76
C HIS A 71 -4.48 -1.20 -4.37
N ALA A 72 -4.51 -2.45 -3.92
CA ALA A 72 -4.95 -2.83 -2.58
C ALA A 72 -4.19 -4.06 -2.06
N PRO A 73 -3.61 -4.01 -0.85
CA PRO A 73 -2.88 -5.14 -0.28
C PRO A 73 -3.78 -6.16 0.41
N GLU A 74 -3.41 -7.44 0.29
CA GLU A 74 -3.95 -8.58 1.03
C GLU A 74 -2.78 -9.41 1.59
N ALA A 75 -2.72 -9.56 2.91
CA ALA A 75 -1.71 -10.37 3.58
C ALA A 75 -2.04 -11.87 3.45
N ILE A 76 -1.28 -12.59 2.61
CA ILE A 76 -1.43 -14.04 2.46
C ILE A 76 -0.96 -14.76 3.72
N THR A 77 0.17 -14.31 4.27
CA THR A 77 0.71 -14.75 5.56
C THR A 77 0.83 -13.54 6.48
N ASP A 78 1.17 -13.79 7.74
CA ASP A 78 1.71 -12.72 8.58
C ASP A 78 2.90 -12.09 7.85
N CYS A 79 2.89 -10.77 7.70
CA CYS A 79 3.88 -10.08 6.88
C CYS A 79 4.24 -8.71 7.44
N GLU A 80 5.47 -8.31 7.16
CA GLU A 80 6.02 -7.02 7.55
C GLU A 80 6.74 -6.39 6.36
N TYR A 81 6.53 -5.10 6.14
CA TYR A 81 7.21 -4.34 5.11
C TYR A 81 7.43 -2.89 5.55
N VAL A 82 8.49 -2.29 5.02
CA VAL A 82 8.68 -0.84 5.12
C VAL A 82 8.08 -0.21 3.87
N ASP A 83 7.25 0.81 4.05
CA ASP A 83 6.74 1.60 2.95
C ASP A 83 7.07 3.09 3.07
N PHE A 84 7.08 3.73 1.90
CA PHE A 84 7.28 5.15 1.70
C PHE A 84 6.18 5.64 0.77
N SER A 85 5.50 6.72 1.14
CA SER A 85 4.44 7.31 0.31
C SER A 85 4.40 8.84 0.43
N PRO A 86 3.97 9.57 -0.61
CA PRO A 86 3.86 11.02 -0.55
C PRO A 86 2.81 11.44 0.47
N THR A 87 3.14 12.36 1.38
CA THR A 87 2.27 12.74 2.51
C THR A 87 0.87 13.20 2.09
N GLU A 88 0.76 14.05 1.08
CA GLU A 88 -0.55 14.56 0.64
C GLU A 88 -1.44 13.45 0.06
N SER A 89 -0.83 12.52 -0.69
CA SER A 89 -1.54 11.40 -1.31
C SER A 89 -2.02 10.40 -0.25
N ILE A 90 -1.15 10.03 0.71
CA ILE A 90 -1.52 9.06 1.74
C ILE A 90 -2.52 9.64 2.73
N LYS A 91 -2.44 10.94 3.05
CA LYS A 91 -3.41 11.63 3.92
C LYS A 91 -4.84 11.46 3.39
N THR A 92 -5.05 11.63 2.09
CA THR A 92 -6.38 11.47 1.47
C THR A 92 -6.94 10.05 1.68
N VAL A 93 -6.09 9.04 1.53
CA VAL A 93 -6.48 7.64 1.75
C VAL A 93 -6.73 7.37 3.24
N LEU A 94 -5.88 7.90 4.13
CA LEU A 94 -6.05 7.77 5.58
C LEU A 94 -7.34 8.44 6.08
N ASP A 95 -7.65 9.65 5.61
CA ASP A 95 -8.87 10.37 5.95
C ASP A 95 -10.12 9.57 5.53
N HIS A 96 -10.06 8.87 4.39
CA HIS A 96 -11.12 7.97 3.92
C HIS A 96 -11.29 6.74 4.83
N ILE A 97 -10.22 5.97 5.06
CA ILE A 97 -10.31 4.70 5.81
C ILE A 97 -10.60 4.90 7.30
N THR A 98 -10.22 6.05 7.86
CA THR A 98 -10.47 6.38 9.28
C THR A 98 -11.79 7.11 9.49
N GLY A 99 -12.46 7.56 8.42
CA GLY A 99 -13.67 8.38 8.49
C GLY A 99 -13.42 9.81 9.00
N ALA A 100 -12.18 10.26 9.06
CA ALA A 100 -11.81 11.61 9.51
C ALA A 100 -12.07 12.70 8.44
N GLY A 101 -12.47 12.31 7.23
CA GLY A 101 -12.82 13.22 6.13
C GLY A 101 -14.27 13.69 6.08
N GLY A 102 -15.04 13.55 7.17
CA GLY A 102 -16.45 13.96 7.30
C GLY A 102 -16.66 15.27 8.05
#